data_AF-A0A2D7EUN0-F1
#
_entry.id   AF-A0A2D7EUN0-F1
#
_cell.length_a   1.000
_cell.length_b   1.000
_cell.length_c   1.000
_cell.angle_alpha   90.00
_cell.angle_beta   90.00
_cell.angle_gamma   90.00
#
_symmetry.space_group_name_H-M   'P 1'
#
loop_
_entity.id
_entity.type
_entity.pdbx_description
1 polymer ?
#
loop_
_entity_poly.entity_id
_entity_poly.type
_entity_poly.pdbx_seq_one_letter_code
_entity_poly.pdbx_strand_id
1 'polypeptide(L)'
;MTERYVESTLTTKSFLPYGKFVNGMGEIAELCEEVMYITYKDKEREVLAAMPAKQVLGCCPLCKSDIQDGSVVVITDTHSLFPCWECEQLVEQENTGDVRDE
;
A
#
# COMPACT_ATOMS: atom_id res chain seq x y z
N MET A 1 -19.21 -8.35 22.51
CA MET A 1 -19.26 -8.29 21.04
C MET A 1 -17.86 -8.63 20.55
N THR A 2 -17.67 -9.82 20.00
CA THR A 2 -16.37 -10.30 19.54
C THR A 2 -16.17 -9.73 18.14
N GLU A 3 -15.46 -8.61 18.05
CA GLU A 3 -14.98 -8.09 16.77
C GLU A 3 -14.13 -9.19 16.14
N ARG A 4 -14.64 -9.76 15.04
CA ARG A 4 -13.86 -10.71 14.24
C ARG A 4 -12.82 -9.87 13.54
N TYR A 5 -11.62 -9.78 14.12
CA TYR A 5 -10.43 -9.31 13.43
C TYR A 5 -10.25 -10.22 12.22
N VAL A 6 -10.67 -9.76 11.04
CA VAL A 6 -10.32 -10.45 9.81
C VAL A 6 -8.86 -10.15 9.58
N GLU A 7 -8.02 -11.06 10.03
CA GLU A 7 -6.59 -11.11 9.77
C GLU A 7 -6.38 -11.01 8.25
N SER A 8 -6.18 -9.79 7.77
CA SER A 8 -5.99 -9.51 6.36
C SER A 8 -4.53 -9.15 6.20
N THR A 9 -3.69 -10.17 6.04
CA THR A 9 -2.34 -9.95 5.54
C THR A 9 -2.47 -9.20 4.22
N LEU A 10 -2.01 -7.96 4.20
CA LEU A 10 -2.13 -7.10 3.05
C LEU A 10 -1.37 -7.71 1.86
N THR A 11 -2.06 -7.96 0.76
CA THR A 11 -1.46 -8.57 -0.44
C THR A 11 -1.63 -7.67 -1.65
N THR A 12 -0.97 -8.00 -2.75
CA THR A 12 -1.18 -7.33 -4.05
C THR A 12 -2.64 -7.32 -4.50
N LYS A 13 -3.41 -8.35 -4.12
CA LYS A 13 -4.84 -8.47 -4.44
C LYS A 13 -5.73 -7.55 -3.62
N SER A 14 -5.22 -7.02 -2.50
CA SER A 14 -5.91 -5.99 -1.72
C SER A 14 -5.95 -4.65 -2.44
N PHE A 15 -5.10 -4.45 -3.46
CA PHE A 15 -5.04 -3.22 -4.23
C PHE A 15 -5.66 -3.39 -5.61
N LEU A 16 -6.50 -2.43 -5.97
CA LEU A 16 -7.13 -2.31 -7.27
C LEU A 16 -6.60 -1.05 -7.99
N PRO A 17 -6.75 -0.98 -9.32
CA PRO A 17 -6.37 0.21 -10.07
C PRO A 17 -7.05 1.49 -9.58
N TYR A 18 -6.32 2.59 -9.73
CA TYR A 18 -6.75 3.97 -9.46
C TYR A 18 -7.05 4.25 -7.98
N GLY A 19 -6.23 3.71 -7.08
CA GLY A 19 -6.30 4.05 -5.66
C GLY A 19 -7.43 3.36 -4.90
N LYS A 20 -8.00 2.30 -5.47
CA LYS A 20 -9.03 1.48 -4.83
C LYS A 20 -8.39 0.36 -4.02
N PHE A 21 -8.97 0.06 -2.87
CA PHE A 21 -8.47 -0.96 -1.95
C PHE A 21 -9.61 -1.82 -1.42
N VAL A 22 -9.38 -3.12 -1.32
CA VAL A 22 -10.32 -4.09 -0.72
C VAL A 22 -9.92 -4.31 0.73
N ASN A 23 -10.79 -3.90 1.67
CA ASN A 23 -10.57 -4.08 3.10
C ASN A 23 -10.75 -5.54 3.53
N GLY A 24 -10.44 -5.85 4.79
CA GLY A 24 -10.59 -7.20 5.34
C GLY A 24 -12.04 -7.72 5.38
N MET A 25 -13.02 -6.85 5.16
CA MET A 25 -14.45 -7.21 5.06
C MET A 25 -14.88 -7.45 3.61
N GLY A 26 -13.98 -7.26 2.63
CA GLY A 26 -14.28 -7.39 1.20
C GLY A 26 -14.91 -6.14 0.59
N GLU A 27 -14.97 -5.03 1.31
CA GLU A 27 -15.52 -3.77 0.84
C GLU A 27 -14.44 -2.96 0.12
N ILE A 28 -14.85 -2.18 -0.88
CA ILE A 28 -13.95 -1.31 -1.64
C ILE A 28 -13.95 0.08 -1.00
N ALA A 29 -12.76 0.58 -0.67
CA ALA A 29 -12.50 1.93 -0.20
C ALA A 29 -11.54 2.67 -1.15
N GLU A 30 -11.59 3.99 -1.14
CA GLU A 30 -10.66 4.85 -1.89
C GLU A 30 -9.58 5.40 -0.96
N LEU A 31 -8.31 5.17 -1.29
CA LEU A 31 -7.15 5.44 -0.43
C LEU A 31 -6.90 6.94 -0.12
N CYS A 32 -7.59 7.85 -0.80
CA CYS A 32 -7.33 9.31 -0.71
C CYS A 32 -8.52 10.15 -0.23
N GLU A 33 -9.70 9.54 0.02
CA GLU A 33 -10.89 10.33 0.36
C GLU A 33 -11.05 10.58 1.86
N GLU A 34 -10.60 9.64 2.71
CA GLU A 34 -10.75 9.71 4.17
C GLU A 34 -9.48 9.22 4.89
N VAL A 35 -9.36 9.56 6.17
CA VAL A 35 -8.31 9.01 7.04
C VAL A 35 -8.48 7.50 7.08
N MET A 36 -7.50 6.77 6.55
CA MET A 36 -7.59 5.33 6.37
C MET A 36 -6.51 4.62 7.18
N TYR A 37 -6.91 3.55 7.84
CA TYR A 37 -6.01 2.64 8.54
C TYR A 37 -6.00 1.28 7.84
N ILE A 38 -4.81 0.71 7.67
CA ILE A 38 -4.62 -0.61 7.07
C ILE A 38 -3.86 -1.52 8.03
N THR A 39 -4.26 -2.79 8.10
CA THR A 39 -3.52 -3.80 8.87
C THR A 39 -2.35 -4.32 8.05
N TYR A 40 -1.13 -4.03 8.50
CA TYR A 40 0.10 -4.46 7.83
C TYR A 40 1.12 -4.94 8.86
N LYS A 41 1.65 -6.16 8.65
CA LYS A 41 2.54 -6.87 9.60
C LYS A 41 1.96 -6.89 11.03
N ASP A 42 0.69 -7.28 11.14
CA ASP A 42 -0.09 -7.39 12.39
C ASP A 42 -0.20 -6.08 13.20
N LYS A 43 0.05 -4.94 12.55
CA LYS A 43 -0.08 -3.61 13.14
C LYS A 43 -0.98 -2.74 12.27
N GLU A 44 -1.77 -1.91 12.93
CA GLU A 44 -2.55 -0.89 12.27
C GLU A 44 -1.62 0.26 11.83
N ARG A 45 -1.75 0.67 10.57
CA ARG A 45 -0.92 1.69 9.93
C ARG A 45 -1.81 2.77 9.34
N GLU A 46 -1.53 4.01 9.70
CA GLU A 46 -2.18 5.16 9.09
C GLU A 46 -1.66 5.33 7.65
N VAL A 47 -2.59 5.42 6.69
CA VAL A 47 -2.29 5.78 5.31
C VAL A 47 -2.19 7.30 5.24
N LEU A 48 -0.97 7.79 5.00
CA LEU A 48 -0.68 9.23 4.90
C LEU A 48 -0.94 9.78 3.50
N ALA A 49 -0.70 8.96 2.47
CA ALA A 49 -0.93 9.33 1.09
C ALA A 49 -1.03 8.10 0.18
N ALA A 50 -1.73 8.24 -0.95
CA ALA A 50 -1.58 7.35 -2.09
C ALA A 50 -1.40 8.17 -3.38
N MET A 51 -0.46 7.74 -4.22
CA MET A 51 -0.10 8.47 -5.44
C MET A 51 0.17 7.52 -6.61
N PRO A 52 -0.05 7.97 -7.87
CA PRO A 52 0.21 7.13 -9.03
C PRO A 52 1.65 6.63 -9.08
N ALA A 53 1.84 5.32 -9.15
CA ALA A 53 3.15 4.69 -9.05
C ALA A 53 4.12 5.15 -10.15
N LYS A 54 3.61 5.45 -11.36
CA LYS A 54 4.42 5.98 -12.48
C LYS A 54 5.09 7.32 -12.19
N GLN A 55 4.60 8.09 -11.21
CA GLN A 55 5.23 9.35 -10.81
C GLN A 55 6.41 9.14 -9.85
N VAL A 56 6.47 7.97 -9.20
CA VAL A 56 7.44 7.64 -8.16
C VAL A 56 8.47 6.63 -8.65
N LEU A 57 8.05 5.68 -9.47
CA LEU A 57 8.82 4.53 -9.91
C LEU A 57 8.90 4.48 -11.44
N GLY A 58 10.08 4.18 -11.98
CA GLY A 58 10.26 3.91 -13.41
C GLY A 58 9.88 2.48 -13.81
N CYS A 59 10.10 1.51 -12.93
CA CYS A 59 9.76 0.10 -13.10
C CYS A 59 9.61 -0.58 -11.73
N CYS A 60 9.08 -1.80 -11.68
CA CYS A 60 9.05 -2.58 -10.45
C CYS A 60 10.48 -2.84 -9.95
N PRO A 61 10.84 -2.47 -8.71
CA PRO A 61 12.21 -2.65 -8.24
C PRO A 61 12.61 -4.12 -8.05
N LEU A 62 11.64 -5.03 -7.90
CA LEU A 62 11.88 -6.46 -7.76
C LEU A 62 11.99 -7.17 -9.11
N CYS A 63 10.94 -7.14 -9.94
CA CYS A 63 10.90 -7.90 -11.20
C CYS A 63 11.32 -7.10 -12.45
N LYS A 64 11.54 -5.79 -12.32
CA LYS A 64 11.91 -4.86 -13.41
C LYS A 64 10.85 -4.66 -14.50
N SER A 65 9.65 -5.21 -14.35
CA SER A 65 8.52 -4.94 -15.26
C SER A 65 8.07 -3.48 -15.20
N ASP A 66 7.45 -3.03 -16.29
CA ASP A 66 6.85 -1.69 -16.37
C ASP A 66 5.74 -1.50 -15.33
N ILE A 67 5.57 -0.26 -14.89
CA ILE A 67 4.48 0.09 -13.96
C ILE A 67 3.17 0.12 -14.74
N GLN A 68 2.18 -0.68 -14.30
CA GLN A 68 0.87 -0.70 -14.94
C GLN A 68 0.09 0.60 -14.70
N ASP A 69 -0.80 0.94 -15.62
CA ASP A 69 -1.68 2.10 -15.45
C ASP A 69 -2.64 1.91 -14.25
N GLY A 70 -2.83 3.00 -13.51
CA GLY A 70 -3.64 2.98 -12.29
C GLY A 70 -2.97 2.30 -11.09
N SER A 71 -1.75 1.76 -11.21
CA SER A 71 -0.99 1.34 -10.02
C SER A 71 -0.67 2.54 -9.13
N VAL A 72 -0.68 2.32 -7.82
CA VAL A 72 -0.42 3.36 -6.81
C VAL A 72 0.68 2.92 -5.85
N VAL A 73 1.42 3.89 -5.32
CA VAL A 73 2.26 3.72 -4.13
C VAL A 73 1.46 4.25 -2.95
N VAL A 74 1.35 3.45 -1.89
CA VAL A 74 0.71 3.82 -0.64
C VAL A 74 1.77 4.13 0.40
N ILE A 75 1.74 5.34 0.94
CA ILE A 75 2.65 5.81 1.96
C ILE A 75 1.92 5.71 3.29
N THR A 76 2.48 4.94 4.21
CA THR A 76 2.01 4.83 5.59
C THR A 76 2.93 5.59 6.54
N ASP A 77 2.58 5.65 7.82
CA ASP A 77 3.43 6.14 8.91
C ASP A 77 4.85 5.54 8.95
N THR A 78 5.03 4.31 8.46
CA THR A 78 6.28 3.56 8.61
C THR A 78 6.87 3.03 7.30
N HIS A 79 6.04 2.80 6.28
CA HIS A 79 6.47 2.16 5.03
C HIS A 79 5.81 2.81 3.82
N SER A 80 6.52 2.81 2.71
CA SER A 80 5.95 2.94 1.38
C SER A 80 5.72 1.56 0.78
N LEU A 81 4.51 1.32 0.29
CA LEU A 81 4.03 0.04 -0.22
C LEU A 81 3.64 0.18 -1.69
N PHE A 82 4.15 -0.71 -2.54
CA PHE A 82 3.80 -0.77 -3.96
C PHE A 82 3.37 -2.20 -4.35
N PRO A 83 2.10 -2.43 -4.72
CA PRO A 83 1.63 -3.72 -5.20
C PRO A 83 2.02 -3.93 -6.66
N CYS A 84 2.95 -4.85 -6.93
CA CYS A 84 3.28 -5.23 -8.29
C CYS A 84 2.41 -6.42 -8.73
N TRP A 85 1.48 -6.20 -9.64
CA TRP A 85 0.61 -7.26 -10.17
C TRP A 85 1.32 -8.22 -11.14
N GLU A 86 2.45 -7.83 -11.72
CA GLU A 86 3.23 -8.69 -12.61
C GLU A 86 3.97 -9.81 -11.85
N CYS A 87 4.61 -9.48 -10.73
CA CYS A 87 5.30 -10.47 -9.90
C CYS A 87 4.51 -10.91 -8.67
N GLU A 88 3.29 -10.38 -8.51
CA GLU A 88 2.38 -10.60 -7.39
C GLU A 88 2.99 -10.28 -6.00
N GLN A 89 4.07 -9.50 -5.96
CA GLN A 89 4.75 -9.09 -4.73
C GLN A 89 4.31 -7.70 -4.26
N LEU A 90 4.16 -7.56 -2.94
CA LEU A 90 4.05 -6.26 -2.30
C LEU A 90 5.47 -5.74 -2.02
N VAL A 91 5.91 -4.77 -2.82
CA VAL A 91 7.20 -4.12 -2.62
C VAL A 91 7.07 -3.18 -1.43
N GLU A 92 7.98 -3.29 -0.49
CA GLU A 92 8.05 -2.45 0.71
C GLU A 92 9.36 -1.68 0.77
N GLN A 93 9.28 -0.43 1.21
CA GLN A 93 10.41 0.40 1.56
C GLN A 93 10.12 1.08 2.90
N GLU A 94 10.96 0.85 3.91
CA GLU A 94 10.82 1.54 5.19
C GLU A 94 11.02 3.05 4.98
N ASN A 95 10.13 3.84 5.57
CA ASN A 95 10.30 5.28 5.65
C ASN A 95 11.38 5.53 6.70
N THR A 96 12.64 5.51 6.28
CA THR A 96 13.75 5.90 7.15
C THR A 96 13.54 7.38 7.43
N GLY A 97 13.04 7.70 8.62
CA GLY A 97 13.11 9.05 9.13
C GLY A 97 14.59 9.40 9.19
N ASP A 98 15.05 10.18 8.23
CA ASP A 98 16.35 10.84 8.27
C ASP A 98 16.27 11.80 9.46
N VAL A 99 16.56 11.28 10.66
CA VAL A 99 17.02 12.11 11.77
C VAL A 99 18.37 12.62 11.30
N ARG A 100 18.34 13.76 10.61
CA ARG A 100 19.50 14.65 10.53
C ARG A 100 19.72 15.17 11.94
N ASP A 101 20.53 14.44 12.69
CA ASP A 101 21.30 15.02 13.79
C ASP A 101 22.21 16.09 13.16
N GLU A 102 21.77 17.35 13.24
CA GLU A 102 22.63 18.54 13.18
C GLU A 102 22.57 19.27 14.53
#